data_AF-A0A3M2BSP3-F1
#
_entry.id   AF-A0A3M2BSP3-F1
#
_cell.length_a   1.000
_cell.length_b   1.000
_cell.length_c   1.000
_cell.angle_alpha   90.00
_cell.angle_beta   90.00
_cell.angle_gamma   90.00
#
_symmetry.space_group_name_H-M   'P 1'
#
loop_
_entity.id
_entity.type
_entity.pdbx_description
1 polymer ?
#
loop_
_entity_poly.entity_id
_entity_poly.type
_entity_poly.pdbx_seq_one_letter_code
_entity_poly.pdbx_strand_id
1 'polypeptide(L)'
;DNVFCAGANIRMLAGASHAHKVNFCKFTNETRNTYEAAGAESGQYYICAVRGSCAGGGYELALACDHIILADDGSSSVALPEVPLLAVLPGTGGLTRVTDKRKMRRDRADVFCTLEEGVRGQRARDWRLVDDVVKNSEFEETVARRAAEYAARSHRPSDAEGVKLGPLDRTFGEDGSVSYSLVEIAVDRPGRTATITLKGPDAPAPADMDAFQAEGDQAYMLRLARELDDAILHLRLNEREAGLLIFRSQGDPEALLAHEALLRANADHWLANEVLLYWKRVLKRIDVTSRSMAALVEHGSCFAGVLAEILFAVDRSYMMEDEFEGDNRPMAAITLSEANFGPMPMANGLTRLETRFLGEPDKVEAARERIGERLEAAEADEAGLVT
;
A
#
# COMPACT_ATOMS: atom_id res chain seq x y z
N ASP A 1 15.18 10.63 -27.71
CA ASP A 1 14.25 11.77 -27.62
C ASP A 1 13.14 11.54 -28.63
N ASN A 2 11.87 11.44 -28.21
CA ASN A 2 10.61 11.25 -29.01
C ASN A 2 9.59 10.30 -28.33
N VAL A 3 9.97 9.65 -27.22
CA VAL A 3 9.10 8.75 -26.46
C VAL A 3 9.15 9.19 -25.00
N PHE A 4 7.99 9.42 -24.41
CA PHE A 4 7.85 9.62 -22.97
C PHE A 4 7.94 8.26 -22.27
N CYS A 5 7.00 7.38 -22.59
CA CYS A 5 6.95 6.00 -22.10
C CYS A 5 6.06 5.16 -23.01
N ALA A 6 6.59 4.04 -23.49
CA ALA A 6 5.87 3.11 -24.39
C ALA A 6 5.10 2.01 -23.64
N GLY A 7 5.01 2.12 -22.31
CA GLY A 7 4.31 1.15 -21.46
C GLY A 7 5.10 -0.12 -21.16
N ALA A 8 4.37 -1.15 -20.74
CA ALA A 8 4.97 -2.43 -20.39
C ALA A 8 5.63 -3.09 -21.62
N ASN A 9 6.84 -3.61 -21.44
CA ASN A 9 7.57 -4.24 -22.54
C ASN A 9 6.83 -5.49 -23.05
N ILE A 10 6.38 -5.45 -24.31
CA ILE A 10 5.55 -6.50 -24.91
C ILE A 10 6.28 -7.85 -24.97
N ARG A 11 7.60 -7.85 -25.25
CA ARG A 11 8.39 -9.09 -25.31
C ARG A 11 8.51 -9.73 -23.93
N MET A 12 8.70 -8.93 -22.88
CA MET A 12 8.68 -9.39 -21.49
C MET A 12 7.31 -10.00 -21.16
N LEU A 13 6.22 -9.30 -21.46
CA LEU A 13 4.86 -9.79 -21.21
C LEU A 13 4.56 -11.08 -21.98
N ALA A 14 5.03 -11.21 -23.23
CA ALA A 14 4.83 -12.43 -24.02
C ALA A 14 5.57 -13.64 -23.40
N GLY A 15 6.79 -13.44 -22.92
CA GLY A 15 7.62 -14.49 -22.31
C GLY A 15 7.28 -14.82 -20.85
N ALA A 16 6.58 -13.95 -20.14
CA ALA A 16 6.24 -14.16 -18.73
C ALA A 16 5.15 -15.22 -18.52
N SER A 17 5.26 -15.98 -17.42
CA SER A 17 4.18 -16.87 -16.96
C SER A 17 2.94 -16.08 -16.54
N HIS A 18 1.76 -16.73 -16.53
CA HIS A 18 0.50 -16.07 -16.14
C HIS A 18 0.58 -15.43 -14.75
N ALA A 19 1.04 -16.18 -13.74
CA ALA A 19 1.19 -15.67 -12.38
C ALA A 19 2.15 -14.48 -12.28
N HIS A 20 3.23 -14.47 -13.07
CA HIS A 20 4.15 -13.33 -13.12
C HIS A 20 3.45 -12.08 -13.67
N LYS A 21 2.64 -12.20 -14.74
CA LYS A 21 1.86 -11.07 -15.28
C LYS A 21 0.85 -10.54 -14.27
N VAL A 22 0.16 -11.43 -13.56
CA VAL A 22 -0.80 -11.03 -12.50
C VAL A 22 -0.10 -10.29 -11.37
N ASN A 23 1.05 -10.80 -10.88
CA ASN A 23 1.82 -10.09 -9.85
C ASN A 23 2.37 -8.75 -10.35
N PHE A 24 2.87 -8.70 -11.59
CA PHE A 24 3.31 -7.47 -12.25
C PHE A 24 2.19 -6.43 -12.27
N CYS A 25 0.99 -6.79 -12.75
CA CYS A 25 -0.16 -5.90 -12.78
C CYS A 25 -0.54 -5.46 -11.36
N LYS A 26 -0.59 -6.38 -10.39
CA LYS A 26 -0.95 -6.05 -9.00
C LYS A 26 0.01 -5.03 -8.39
N PHE A 27 1.32 -5.31 -8.45
CA PHE A 27 2.35 -4.43 -7.90
C PHE A 27 2.34 -3.04 -8.55
N THR A 28 2.29 -3.00 -9.89
CA THR A 28 2.29 -1.74 -10.64
C THR A 28 1.02 -0.91 -10.44
N ASN A 29 -0.13 -1.56 -10.19
CA ASN A 29 -1.36 -0.89 -9.76
C ASN A 29 -1.18 -0.30 -8.35
N GLU A 30 -0.69 -1.07 -7.38
CA GLU A 30 -0.45 -0.61 -6.01
C GLU A 30 0.48 0.61 -6.00
N THR A 31 1.56 0.61 -6.79
CA THR A 31 2.44 1.78 -6.96
C THR A 31 1.70 3.00 -7.51
N ARG A 32 0.83 2.85 -8.51
CA ARG A 32 0.09 3.98 -9.10
C ARG A 32 -0.99 4.51 -8.16
N ASN A 33 -1.61 3.63 -7.38
CA ASN A 33 -2.59 4.02 -6.39
C ASN A 33 -2.00 4.93 -5.30
N THR A 34 -0.69 4.81 -5.00
CA THR A 34 -0.04 5.73 -4.04
C THR A 34 0.02 7.15 -4.58
N TYR A 35 0.22 7.35 -5.90
CA TYR A 35 0.34 8.68 -6.48
C TYR A 35 -0.97 9.45 -6.36
N GLU A 36 -2.10 8.75 -6.57
CA GLU A 36 -3.43 9.34 -6.48
C GLU A 36 -3.83 9.72 -5.06
N ALA A 37 -3.42 8.92 -4.09
CA ALA A 37 -3.71 9.18 -2.69
C ALA A 37 -2.82 10.28 -2.10
N ALA A 38 -1.60 10.45 -2.62
CA ALA A 38 -0.56 11.28 -2.03
C ALA A 38 -0.92 12.76 -1.91
N GLY A 39 -1.71 13.33 -2.83
CA GLY A 39 -2.09 14.74 -2.76
C GLY A 39 -2.94 15.03 -1.53
N ALA A 40 -3.94 14.17 -1.27
CA ALA A 40 -4.85 14.30 -0.13
C ALA A 40 -4.22 13.83 1.19
N GLU A 41 -3.31 12.87 1.14
CA GLU A 41 -2.82 12.18 2.35
C GLU A 41 -1.42 12.65 2.78
N SER A 42 -0.50 12.85 1.82
CA SER A 42 0.91 13.16 2.05
C SER A 42 1.28 14.62 1.73
N GLY A 43 0.34 15.38 1.17
CA GLY A 43 0.60 16.70 0.59
C GLY A 43 1.60 16.66 -0.58
N GLN A 44 1.77 15.50 -1.22
CA GLN A 44 2.65 15.33 -2.38
C GLN A 44 1.81 15.26 -3.66
N TYR A 45 2.14 16.09 -4.64
CA TYR A 45 1.42 16.15 -5.91
C TYR A 45 2.33 15.78 -7.07
N TYR A 46 1.82 14.99 -8.00
CA TYR A 46 2.55 14.50 -9.16
C TYR A 46 2.03 15.14 -10.44
N ILE A 47 2.93 15.78 -11.19
CA ILE A 47 2.62 16.38 -12.47
C ILE A 47 3.34 15.60 -13.56
N CYS A 48 2.60 15.14 -14.56
CA CYS A 48 3.12 14.42 -15.70
C CYS A 48 3.36 15.36 -16.88
N ALA A 49 4.62 15.66 -17.19
CA ALA A 49 5.02 16.45 -18.34
C ALA A 49 5.36 15.53 -19.53
N VAL A 50 4.45 15.41 -20.49
CA VAL A 50 4.52 14.47 -21.60
C VAL A 50 5.07 15.13 -22.86
N ARG A 51 6.27 14.69 -23.28
CA ARG A 51 6.85 14.94 -24.60
C ARG A 51 7.13 13.61 -25.32
N GLY A 52 6.71 13.51 -26.57
CA GLY A 52 6.79 12.30 -27.36
C GLY A 52 5.61 11.35 -27.14
N SER A 53 5.76 10.11 -27.62
CA SER A 53 4.73 9.07 -27.49
C SER A 53 4.57 8.60 -26.03
N CYS A 54 3.33 8.64 -25.54
CA CYS A 54 2.92 8.16 -24.22
C CYS A 54 1.82 7.11 -24.40
N ALA A 55 2.20 5.83 -24.43
CA ALA A 55 1.34 4.74 -24.88
C ALA A 55 1.18 3.64 -23.82
N GLY A 56 -0.01 3.07 -23.76
CA GLY A 56 -0.39 1.97 -22.88
C GLY A 56 -0.04 2.27 -21.42
N GLY A 57 0.77 1.41 -20.80
CA GLY A 57 1.26 1.59 -19.43
C GLY A 57 1.99 2.93 -19.14
N GLY A 58 2.47 3.63 -20.18
CA GLY A 58 3.01 4.99 -20.06
C GLY A 58 1.92 6.02 -19.81
N TYR A 59 0.79 5.90 -20.50
CA TYR A 59 -0.38 6.73 -20.23
C TYR A 59 -1.10 6.29 -18.95
N GLU A 60 -1.10 5.00 -18.60
CA GLU A 60 -1.60 4.55 -17.29
C GLU A 60 -0.81 5.13 -16.11
N LEU A 61 0.50 5.37 -16.28
CA LEU A 61 1.29 6.12 -15.30
C LEU A 61 0.88 7.60 -15.26
N ALA A 62 0.74 8.26 -16.42
CA ALA A 62 0.30 9.64 -16.49
C ALA A 62 -1.10 9.84 -15.85
N LEU A 63 -2.01 8.89 -16.07
CA LEU A 63 -3.35 8.86 -15.50
C LEU A 63 -3.33 8.80 -13.96
N ALA A 64 -2.29 8.25 -13.35
CA ALA A 64 -2.16 8.20 -11.89
C ALA A 64 -1.72 9.54 -11.29
N CYS A 65 -1.09 10.43 -12.06
CA CYS A 65 -0.68 11.77 -11.63
C CYS A 65 -1.88 12.72 -11.44
N ASP A 66 -1.71 13.80 -10.69
CA ASP A 66 -2.72 14.84 -10.45
C ASP A 66 -3.03 15.66 -11.70
N HIS A 67 -2.00 15.90 -12.52
CA HIS A 67 -2.09 16.80 -13.68
C HIS A 67 -1.24 16.28 -14.84
N ILE A 68 -1.78 16.33 -16.07
CA ILE A 68 -1.11 15.86 -17.29
C ILE A 68 -0.97 17.02 -18.27
N ILE A 69 0.26 17.36 -18.62
CA ILE A 69 0.63 18.40 -19.60
C ILE A 69 1.17 17.69 -20.84
N LEU A 70 0.55 17.93 -21.99
CA LEU A 70 0.98 17.36 -23.28
C LEU A 70 1.61 18.43 -24.16
N ALA A 71 2.78 18.14 -24.74
CA ALA A 71 3.38 19.04 -25.71
C ALA A 71 2.56 19.08 -27.01
N ASP A 72 2.38 20.28 -27.56
CA ASP A 72 1.76 20.53 -28.85
C ASP A 72 2.83 20.75 -29.92
N ASP A 73 3.45 19.64 -30.32
CA ASP A 73 4.61 19.62 -31.24
C ASP A 73 4.34 18.82 -32.54
N GLY A 74 3.08 18.42 -32.75
CA GLY A 74 2.64 17.59 -33.87
C GLY A 74 2.95 16.09 -33.74
N SER A 75 3.80 15.68 -32.81
CA SER A 75 4.27 14.29 -32.64
C SER A 75 3.85 13.64 -31.31
N SER A 76 3.77 14.43 -30.24
CA SER A 76 3.38 14.03 -28.89
C SER A 76 1.93 13.54 -28.86
N SER A 77 1.71 12.40 -28.19
CA SER A 77 0.43 11.71 -28.19
C SER A 77 0.22 10.92 -26.91
N VAL A 78 -1.05 10.72 -26.54
CA VAL A 78 -1.48 9.77 -25.51
C VAL A 78 -2.29 8.65 -26.16
N ALA A 79 -2.07 7.39 -25.77
CA ALA A 79 -2.73 6.23 -26.37
C ALA A 79 -2.92 5.09 -25.37
N LEU A 80 -3.98 4.30 -25.57
CA LEU A 80 -4.20 2.99 -24.92
C LEU A 80 -4.40 1.90 -25.98
N PRO A 81 -3.33 1.46 -26.66
CA PRO A 81 -3.44 0.56 -27.81
C PRO A 81 -3.49 -0.93 -27.40
N GLU A 82 -3.68 -1.24 -26.12
CA GLU A 82 -3.63 -2.61 -25.59
C GLU A 82 -4.63 -3.55 -26.27
N VAL A 83 -5.85 -3.09 -26.56
CA VAL A 83 -6.87 -3.90 -27.23
C VAL A 83 -6.46 -4.24 -28.66
N PRO A 84 -6.21 -3.27 -29.56
CA PRO A 84 -5.88 -3.56 -30.96
C PRO A 84 -4.50 -4.23 -31.14
N LEU A 85 -3.49 -3.87 -30.34
CA LEU A 85 -2.13 -4.38 -30.54
C LEU A 85 -1.81 -5.65 -29.75
N LEU A 86 -2.43 -5.85 -28.58
CA LEU A 86 -2.04 -6.90 -27.64
C LEU A 86 -3.19 -7.84 -27.27
N ALA A 87 -4.42 -7.55 -27.69
CA ALA A 87 -5.63 -8.28 -27.30
C ALA A 87 -5.78 -8.42 -25.77
N VAL A 88 -5.35 -7.40 -25.03
CA VAL A 88 -5.53 -7.28 -23.57
C VAL A 88 -6.08 -5.89 -23.22
N LEU A 89 -6.45 -5.69 -21.97
CA LEU A 89 -6.92 -4.40 -21.49
C LEU A 89 -5.76 -3.54 -20.95
N PRO A 90 -5.94 -2.21 -20.88
CA PRO A 90 -5.16 -1.32 -20.01
C PRO A 90 -5.37 -1.70 -18.54
N GLY A 91 -4.63 -2.72 -18.10
CA GLY A 91 -4.83 -3.45 -16.84
C GLY A 91 -4.12 -2.84 -15.64
N THR A 92 -3.37 -1.76 -15.82
CA THR A 92 -2.73 -0.99 -14.75
C THR A 92 -3.63 0.18 -14.30
N GLY A 93 -4.95 -0.08 -14.31
CA GLY A 93 -6.01 0.85 -13.95
C GLY A 93 -6.32 1.90 -15.00
N GLY A 94 -5.82 1.75 -16.24
CA GLY A 94 -6.05 2.70 -17.33
C GLY A 94 -7.53 2.96 -17.60
N LEU A 95 -8.32 1.89 -17.79
CA LEU A 95 -9.76 2.03 -18.05
C LEU A 95 -10.50 2.70 -16.88
N THR A 96 -10.23 2.24 -15.66
CA THR A 96 -10.83 2.80 -14.44
C THR A 96 -10.50 4.27 -14.29
N ARG A 97 -9.25 4.70 -14.56
CA ARG A 97 -8.87 6.11 -14.48
C ARG A 97 -9.48 6.94 -15.61
N VAL A 98 -9.58 6.40 -16.83
CA VAL A 98 -10.25 7.07 -17.95
C VAL A 98 -11.72 7.36 -17.63
N THR A 99 -12.45 6.41 -17.04
CA THR A 99 -13.86 6.59 -16.70
C THR A 99 -14.04 7.35 -15.38
N ASP A 100 -13.37 6.93 -14.32
CA ASP A 100 -13.73 7.34 -12.96
C ASP A 100 -12.94 8.59 -12.53
N LYS A 101 -11.71 8.76 -13.02
CA LYS A 101 -10.89 9.95 -12.70
C LYS A 101 -11.02 11.03 -13.77
N ARG A 102 -10.77 10.71 -15.05
CA ARG A 102 -10.83 11.67 -16.16
C ARG A 102 -12.25 12.01 -16.60
N LYS A 103 -13.24 11.21 -16.18
CA LYS A 103 -14.67 11.37 -16.53
C LYS A 103 -14.86 11.49 -18.04
N MET A 104 -14.11 10.68 -18.81
CA MET A 104 -14.27 10.60 -20.25
C MET A 104 -15.60 9.92 -20.58
N ARG A 105 -16.30 10.43 -21.60
CA ARG A 105 -17.55 9.82 -22.05
C ARG A 105 -17.27 8.41 -22.59
N ARG A 106 -18.07 7.42 -22.19
CA ARG A 106 -17.79 5.99 -22.42
C ARG A 106 -17.60 5.61 -23.89
N ASP A 107 -18.40 6.18 -24.79
CA ASP A 107 -18.28 5.99 -26.25
C ASP A 107 -16.99 6.58 -26.82
N ARG A 108 -16.50 7.70 -26.29
CA ARG A 108 -15.17 8.22 -26.65
C ARG A 108 -14.08 7.33 -26.10
N ALA A 109 -14.24 6.83 -24.87
CA ALA A 109 -13.27 5.95 -24.24
C ALA A 109 -13.11 4.64 -25.05
N ASP A 110 -14.21 4.09 -25.55
CA ASP A 110 -14.22 2.97 -26.50
C ASP A 110 -13.36 3.28 -27.72
N VAL A 111 -13.68 4.35 -28.45
CA VAL A 111 -12.90 4.81 -29.62
C VAL A 111 -11.43 4.99 -29.25
N PHE A 112 -11.12 5.64 -28.12
CA PHE A 112 -9.75 5.87 -27.68
C PHE A 112 -8.98 4.58 -27.41
N CYS A 113 -9.61 3.58 -26.79
CA CYS A 113 -8.98 2.29 -26.47
C CYS A 113 -8.89 1.33 -27.67
N THR A 114 -9.53 1.67 -28.79
CA THR A 114 -9.47 0.91 -30.05
C THR A 114 -8.67 1.62 -31.15
N LEU A 115 -8.05 2.76 -30.87
CA LEU A 115 -7.17 3.49 -31.78
C LEU A 115 -5.70 3.27 -31.41
N GLU A 116 -4.91 2.74 -32.34
CA GLU A 116 -3.50 2.44 -32.11
C GLU A 116 -2.65 3.71 -31.96
N GLU A 117 -2.92 4.73 -32.78
CA GLU A 117 -2.15 5.97 -32.84
C GLU A 117 -2.49 6.98 -31.74
N GLY A 118 -3.58 6.76 -31.01
CA GLY A 118 -4.04 7.60 -29.92
C GLY A 118 -4.51 9.00 -30.31
N VAL A 119 -4.36 9.95 -29.38
CA VAL A 119 -4.89 11.31 -29.48
C VAL A 119 -3.80 12.34 -29.18
N ARG A 120 -3.82 13.46 -29.92
CA ARG A 120 -2.83 14.54 -29.86
C ARG A 120 -3.50 15.89 -29.64
N GLY A 121 -2.69 16.87 -29.23
CA GLY A 121 -3.03 18.29 -29.23
C GLY A 121 -4.37 18.59 -28.55
N GLN A 122 -5.06 19.62 -29.05
CA GLN A 122 -6.30 20.12 -28.45
C GLN A 122 -7.39 19.02 -28.28
N ARG A 123 -7.44 18.03 -29.19
CA ARG A 123 -8.38 16.91 -29.09
C ARG A 123 -8.19 16.10 -27.79
N ALA A 124 -6.93 15.92 -27.33
CA ALA A 124 -6.64 15.20 -26.09
C ALA A 124 -7.27 15.92 -24.89
N ARG A 125 -7.17 17.25 -24.86
CA ARG A 125 -7.75 18.10 -23.82
C ARG A 125 -9.28 18.12 -23.89
N ASP A 126 -9.85 18.29 -25.08
CA ASP A 126 -11.31 18.31 -25.29
C ASP A 126 -11.98 16.97 -24.91
N TRP A 127 -11.21 15.89 -24.98
CA TRP A 127 -11.64 14.55 -24.58
C TRP A 127 -11.33 14.22 -23.12
N ARG A 128 -10.77 15.17 -22.37
CA ARG A 128 -10.35 15.05 -20.95
C ARG A 128 -9.22 14.07 -20.71
N LEU A 129 -8.48 13.68 -21.74
CA LEU A 129 -7.34 12.76 -21.62
C LEU A 129 -6.12 13.44 -20.98
N VAL A 130 -5.99 14.75 -21.16
CA VAL A 130 -4.94 15.58 -20.55
C VAL A 130 -5.54 16.89 -20.05
N ASP A 131 -4.82 17.60 -19.19
CA ASP A 131 -5.30 18.84 -18.56
C ASP A 131 -4.87 20.08 -19.36
N ASP A 132 -3.60 20.12 -19.75
CA ASP A 132 -3.01 21.18 -20.57
C ASP A 132 -2.39 20.61 -21.86
N VAL A 133 -2.47 21.41 -22.92
CA VAL A 133 -1.79 21.17 -24.20
C VAL A 133 -1.01 22.45 -24.51
N VAL A 134 0.31 22.35 -24.66
CA VAL A 134 1.20 23.52 -24.60
C VAL A 134 2.22 23.47 -25.73
N LYS A 135 2.41 24.59 -26.43
CA LYS A 135 3.45 24.72 -27.46
C LYS A 135 4.84 24.47 -26.88
N ASN A 136 5.74 23.94 -27.67
CA ASN A 136 7.12 23.64 -27.24
C ASN A 136 7.84 24.85 -26.61
N SER A 137 7.62 26.06 -27.12
CA SER A 137 8.24 27.28 -26.61
C SER A 137 7.82 27.66 -25.18
N GLU A 138 6.65 27.20 -24.73
CA GLU A 138 6.04 27.56 -23.44
C GLU A 138 6.01 26.36 -22.46
N PHE A 139 6.49 25.20 -22.90
CA PHE A 139 6.30 23.94 -22.18
C PHE A 139 7.02 23.92 -20.83
N GLU A 140 8.32 24.28 -20.80
CA GLU A 140 9.10 24.30 -19.55
C GLU A 140 8.53 25.30 -18.54
N GLU A 141 8.18 26.50 -19.02
CA GLU A 141 7.58 27.54 -18.19
C GLU A 141 6.23 27.07 -17.61
N THR A 142 5.40 26.42 -18.43
CA THR A 142 4.12 25.89 -17.97
C THR A 142 4.30 24.77 -16.95
N VAL A 143 5.24 23.84 -17.17
CA VAL A 143 5.55 22.78 -16.21
C VAL A 143 6.00 23.39 -14.88
N ALA A 144 6.95 24.33 -14.91
CA ALA A 144 7.45 25.00 -13.70
C ALA A 144 6.34 25.76 -12.97
N ARG A 145 5.48 26.49 -13.70
CA ARG A 145 4.34 27.20 -13.13
C ARG A 145 3.34 26.25 -12.47
N ARG A 146 2.96 25.15 -13.14
CA ARG A 146 2.06 24.15 -12.57
C ARG A 146 2.67 23.47 -11.35
N ALA A 147 3.95 23.14 -11.39
CA ALA A 147 4.67 22.59 -10.24
C ALA A 147 4.62 23.53 -9.03
N ALA A 148 4.85 24.83 -9.24
CA ALA A 148 4.72 25.83 -8.17
C ALA A 148 3.28 25.95 -7.63
N GLU A 149 2.27 25.93 -8.51
CA GLU A 149 0.85 25.97 -8.12
C GLU A 149 0.45 24.78 -7.23
N TYR A 150 0.94 23.57 -7.53
CA TYR A 150 0.67 22.38 -6.71
C TYR A 150 1.54 22.34 -5.44
N ALA A 151 2.80 22.77 -5.51
CA ALA A 151 3.66 22.89 -4.33
C ALA A 151 3.05 23.84 -3.28
N ALA A 152 2.42 24.93 -3.72
CA ALA A 152 1.72 25.87 -2.82
C ALA A 152 0.49 25.27 -2.11
N ARG A 153 0.00 24.09 -2.54
CA ARG A 153 -1.08 23.35 -1.86
C ARG A 153 -0.55 22.33 -0.85
N SER A 154 0.76 22.11 -0.82
CA SER A 154 1.38 21.16 0.10
C SER A 154 1.40 21.73 1.51
N HIS A 155 1.11 20.88 2.49
CA HIS A 155 1.27 21.17 3.92
C HIS A 155 2.59 20.62 4.47
N ARG A 156 3.50 20.14 3.61
CA ARG A 156 4.78 19.58 4.03
C ARG A 156 5.71 20.71 4.49
N PRO A 157 6.52 20.50 5.54
CA PRO A 157 7.49 21.49 5.99
C PRO A 157 8.57 21.72 4.93
N SER A 158 8.97 22.97 4.75
CA SER A 158 10.01 23.37 3.78
C SER A 158 11.44 23.27 4.33
N ASP A 159 11.57 23.19 5.65
CA ASP A 159 12.81 23.27 6.42
C ASP A 159 13.14 21.98 7.20
N ALA A 160 12.34 20.92 7.02
CA ALA A 160 12.58 19.63 7.66
C ALA A 160 13.71 18.85 6.98
N GLU A 161 14.52 18.17 7.78
CA GLU A 161 15.50 17.19 7.30
C GLU A 161 14.81 15.87 6.94
N GLY A 162 15.16 15.30 5.78
CA GLY A 162 14.62 14.02 5.34
C GLY A 162 15.23 12.83 6.08
N VAL A 163 14.45 11.75 6.22
CA VAL A 163 14.95 10.45 6.71
C VAL A 163 15.50 9.64 5.54
N LYS A 164 16.78 9.29 5.58
CA LYS A 164 17.42 8.43 4.57
C LYS A 164 17.06 6.98 4.81
N LEU A 165 16.39 6.34 3.85
CA LEU A 165 16.11 4.91 3.88
C LEU A 165 17.32 4.13 3.35
N GLY A 166 18.03 3.42 4.24
CA GLY A 166 19.11 2.50 3.91
C GLY A 166 18.60 1.18 3.31
N PRO A 167 19.48 0.30 2.80
CA PRO A 167 19.06 -1.03 2.37
C PRO A 167 18.49 -1.83 3.57
N LEU A 168 17.52 -2.70 3.30
CA LEU A 168 17.04 -3.66 4.29
C LEU A 168 18.07 -4.77 4.47
N ASP A 169 18.42 -5.06 5.72
CA ASP A 169 19.23 -6.23 6.06
C ASP A 169 18.33 -7.46 6.12
N ARG A 170 18.51 -8.37 5.17
CA ARG A 170 17.78 -9.64 5.11
C ARG A 170 18.70 -10.77 4.70
N THR A 171 18.49 -11.92 5.32
CA THR A 171 19.23 -13.15 5.07
C THR A 171 18.29 -14.24 4.56
N PHE A 172 18.79 -15.09 3.66
CA PHE A 172 18.03 -16.19 3.06
C PHE A 172 18.60 -17.52 3.53
N GLY A 173 17.75 -18.37 4.11
CA GLY A 173 18.08 -19.75 4.44
C GLY A 173 17.99 -20.67 3.23
N GLU A 174 18.71 -21.79 3.27
CA GLU A 174 18.66 -22.83 2.21
C GLU A 174 17.28 -23.51 2.12
N ASP A 175 16.52 -23.50 3.21
CA ASP A 175 15.14 -23.99 3.29
C ASP A 175 14.11 -23.03 2.67
N GLY A 176 14.52 -21.81 2.32
CA GLY A 176 13.65 -20.73 1.85
C GLY A 176 13.20 -19.78 2.94
N SER A 177 13.68 -19.96 4.18
CA SER A 177 13.43 -18.99 5.24
C SER A 177 14.04 -17.62 4.89
N VAL A 178 13.43 -16.56 5.39
CA VAL A 178 13.93 -15.18 5.24
C VAL A 178 13.92 -14.53 6.60
N SER A 179 15.06 -13.99 7.02
CA SER A 179 15.18 -13.33 8.32
C SER A 179 15.60 -11.88 8.14
N TYR A 180 14.84 -11.01 8.79
CA TYR A 180 15.10 -9.58 8.97
C TYR A 180 15.33 -9.31 10.47
N SER A 181 15.43 -8.04 10.86
CA SER A 181 15.59 -7.69 12.28
C SER A 181 14.29 -7.93 13.08
N LEU A 182 13.15 -7.47 12.55
CA LEU A 182 11.82 -7.49 13.17
C LEU A 182 10.83 -8.44 12.49
N VAL A 183 11.18 -9.02 11.33
CA VAL A 183 10.35 -10.00 10.62
C VAL A 183 11.12 -11.29 10.38
N GLU A 184 10.45 -12.43 10.58
CA GLU A 184 10.98 -13.74 10.23
C GLU A 184 9.96 -14.50 9.39
N ILE A 185 10.44 -15.16 8.33
CA ILE A 185 9.64 -16.01 7.45
C ILE A 185 10.18 -17.44 7.55
N ALA A 186 9.35 -18.36 8.03
CA ALA A 186 9.62 -19.79 7.97
C ALA A 186 8.77 -20.42 6.85
N VAL A 187 9.39 -21.19 5.95
CA VAL A 187 8.68 -21.82 4.81
C VAL A 187 8.61 -23.33 5.02
N ASP A 188 7.39 -23.86 5.09
CA ASP A 188 7.13 -25.30 5.07
C ASP A 188 6.65 -25.70 3.67
N ARG A 189 7.59 -26.19 2.85
CA ARG A 189 7.31 -26.59 1.46
C ARG A 189 6.36 -27.80 1.37
N PRO A 190 6.54 -28.90 2.13
CA PRO A 190 5.57 -29.98 2.18
C PRO A 190 4.16 -29.53 2.58
N GLY A 191 4.05 -28.69 3.62
CA GLY A 191 2.77 -28.14 4.07
C GLY A 191 2.20 -27.04 3.17
N ARG A 192 3.01 -26.50 2.25
CA ARG A 192 2.68 -25.35 1.38
C ARG A 192 2.26 -24.13 2.19
N THR A 193 2.98 -23.87 3.28
CA THR A 193 2.74 -22.72 4.16
C THR A 193 3.98 -21.85 4.30
N ALA A 194 3.76 -20.58 4.60
CA ALA A 194 4.81 -19.68 5.08
C ALA A 194 4.32 -18.95 6.33
N THR A 195 5.08 -19.04 7.42
CA THR A 195 4.77 -18.35 8.68
C THR A 195 5.59 -17.06 8.75
N ILE A 196 4.90 -15.94 8.91
CA ILE A 196 5.46 -14.60 9.08
C ILE A 196 5.35 -14.24 10.56
N THR A 197 6.47 -14.16 11.26
CA THR A 197 6.52 -13.76 12.67
C THR A 197 6.99 -12.31 12.77
N LEU A 198 6.16 -11.46 13.37
CA LEU A 198 6.46 -10.05 13.64
C LEU A 198 6.97 -9.88 15.07
N LYS A 199 8.10 -9.22 15.25
CA LYS A 199 8.65 -8.94 16.57
C LYS A 199 8.16 -7.60 17.09
N GLY A 200 7.65 -7.61 18.31
CA GLY A 200 7.36 -6.43 19.11
C GLY A 200 8.63 -5.61 19.37
N PRO A 201 8.49 -4.35 19.82
CA PRO A 201 9.64 -3.54 20.16
C PRO A 201 10.37 -4.11 21.38
N ASP A 202 11.70 -4.05 21.35
CA ASP A 202 12.60 -4.45 22.45
C ASP A 202 13.09 -3.26 23.29
N ALA A 203 12.67 -2.05 22.91
CA ALA A 203 12.97 -0.79 23.58
C ALA A 203 11.71 0.06 23.76
N PRO A 204 11.66 0.94 24.79
CA PRO A 204 10.58 1.90 24.96
C PRO A 204 10.36 2.77 23.72
N ALA A 205 9.13 3.30 23.58
CA ALA A 205 8.85 4.30 22.56
C ALA A 205 9.75 5.53 22.71
N PRO A 206 10.16 6.18 21.61
CA PRO A 206 10.87 7.45 21.69
C PRO A 206 10.08 8.48 22.49
N ALA A 207 10.79 9.38 23.17
CA ALA A 207 10.14 10.37 24.04
C ALA A 207 9.26 11.37 23.27
N ASP A 208 9.65 11.67 22.02
CA ASP A 208 9.00 12.63 21.13
C ASP A 208 9.36 12.33 19.65
N MET A 209 8.84 13.17 18.75
CA MET A 209 9.09 13.02 17.30
C MET A 209 10.52 13.36 16.89
N ASP A 210 11.26 14.17 17.66
CA ASP A 210 12.67 14.46 17.39
C ASP A 210 13.53 13.23 17.66
N ALA A 211 13.29 12.54 18.78
CA ALA A 211 13.91 11.26 19.11
C ALA A 211 13.55 10.19 18.07
N PHE A 212 12.27 10.10 17.67
CA PHE A 212 11.84 9.19 16.60
C PHE A 212 12.55 9.48 15.27
N GLN A 213 12.66 10.75 14.88
CA GLN A 213 13.32 11.14 13.64
C GLN A 213 14.84 10.87 13.70
N ALA A 214 15.47 11.02 14.87
CA ALA A 214 16.88 10.73 15.08
C ALA A 214 17.23 9.24 14.92
N GLU A 215 16.28 8.34 15.20
CA GLU A 215 16.41 6.90 14.90
C GLU A 215 16.38 6.61 13.38
N GLY A 216 15.92 7.58 12.58
CA GLY A 216 15.93 7.51 11.13
C GLY A 216 15.12 6.32 10.62
N ASP A 217 15.72 5.53 9.74
CA ASP A 217 15.06 4.36 9.15
C ASP A 217 15.07 3.12 10.04
N GLN A 218 15.66 3.23 11.24
CA GLN A 218 15.68 2.20 12.28
C GLN A 218 14.58 2.38 13.33
N ALA A 219 13.85 3.49 13.29
CA ALA A 219 12.71 3.72 14.17
C ALA A 219 11.71 2.56 14.04
N TYR A 220 11.32 1.96 15.17
CA TYR A 220 10.64 0.65 15.19
C TYR A 220 9.45 0.57 14.23
N MET A 221 8.52 1.53 14.30
CA MET A 221 7.31 1.55 13.47
C MET A 221 7.61 1.67 11.98
N LEU A 222 8.64 2.42 11.59
CA LEU A 222 9.06 2.54 10.20
C LEU A 222 9.80 1.29 9.73
N ARG A 223 10.71 0.77 10.55
CA ARG A 223 11.50 -0.42 10.24
C ARG A 223 10.62 -1.65 10.06
N LEU A 224 9.69 -1.91 10.98
CA LEU A 224 8.77 -3.04 10.88
C LEU A 224 7.88 -2.94 9.63
N ALA A 225 7.32 -1.77 9.32
CA ALA A 225 6.52 -1.58 8.11
C ALA A 225 7.30 -1.90 6.84
N ARG A 226 8.57 -1.46 6.77
CA ARG A 226 9.45 -1.71 5.61
C ARG A 226 9.80 -3.18 5.44
N GLU A 227 10.18 -3.84 6.53
CA GLU A 227 10.51 -5.26 6.51
C GLU A 227 9.29 -6.12 6.17
N LEU A 228 8.11 -5.77 6.71
CA LEU A 228 6.86 -6.45 6.41
C LEU A 228 6.42 -6.25 4.95
N ASP A 229 6.52 -5.04 4.40
CA ASP A 229 6.21 -4.80 2.98
C ASP A 229 7.10 -5.63 2.06
N ASP A 230 8.42 -5.65 2.33
CA ASP A 230 9.38 -6.44 1.57
C ASP A 230 9.13 -7.95 1.72
N ALA A 231 8.81 -8.43 2.92
CA ALA A 231 8.44 -9.82 3.18
C ALA A 231 7.21 -10.25 2.37
N ILE A 232 6.14 -9.45 2.37
CA ILE A 232 4.92 -9.74 1.60
C ILE A 232 5.21 -9.74 0.10
N LEU A 233 6.00 -8.78 -0.39
CA LEU A 233 6.42 -8.70 -1.79
C LEU A 233 7.27 -9.91 -2.20
N HIS A 234 8.19 -10.32 -1.34
CA HIS A 234 9.01 -11.51 -1.52
C HIS A 234 8.14 -12.77 -1.64
N LEU A 235 7.22 -12.99 -0.70
CA LEU A 235 6.32 -14.14 -0.68
C LEU A 235 5.38 -14.18 -1.89
N ARG A 236 4.83 -13.03 -2.29
CA ARG A 236 3.95 -12.93 -3.46
C ARG A 236 4.64 -13.39 -4.75
N LEU A 237 5.90 -13.00 -4.94
CA LEU A 237 6.63 -13.23 -6.18
C LEU A 237 7.39 -14.56 -6.19
N ASN A 238 8.07 -14.89 -5.08
CA ASN A 238 9.07 -15.96 -5.04
C ASN A 238 8.53 -17.26 -4.42
N GLU A 239 7.67 -17.18 -3.42
CA GLU A 239 7.09 -18.35 -2.74
C GLU A 239 5.67 -18.63 -3.24
N ARG A 240 5.60 -19.09 -4.50
CA ARG A 240 4.32 -19.31 -5.21
C ARG A 240 3.55 -20.53 -4.73
N GLU A 241 4.26 -21.53 -4.23
CA GLU A 241 3.67 -22.79 -3.76
C GLU A 241 3.24 -22.73 -2.29
N ALA A 242 3.69 -21.71 -1.53
CA ALA A 242 3.17 -21.41 -0.20
C ALA A 242 1.78 -20.78 -0.34
N GLY A 243 0.74 -21.63 -0.38
CA GLY A 243 -0.65 -21.23 -0.61
C GLY A 243 -1.32 -20.60 0.61
N LEU A 244 -0.83 -20.90 1.82
CA LEU A 244 -1.28 -20.35 3.09
C LEU A 244 -0.18 -19.50 3.73
N LEU A 245 -0.47 -18.24 4.04
CA LEU A 245 0.37 -17.39 4.87
C LEU A 245 -0.17 -17.35 6.30
N ILE A 246 0.70 -17.56 7.27
CA ILE A 246 0.31 -17.58 8.69
C ILE A 246 1.01 -16.41 9.39
N PHE A 247 0.25 -15.49 9.96
CA PHE A 247 0.79 -14.38 10.74
C PHE A 247 0.88 -14.75 12.21
N ARG A 248 2.02 -14.44 12.81
CA ARG A 248 2.27 -14.48 14.24
C ARG A 248 2.89 -13.16 14.67
N SER A 249 2.77 -12.85 15.95
CA SER A 249 3.56 -11.80 16.57
C SER A 249 4.15 -12.30 17.88
N GLN A 250 5.26 -11.70 18.33
CA GLN A 250 5.85 -11.95 19.64
C GLN A 250 6.44 -10.67 20.21
N GLY A 251 6.12 -10.35 21.46
CA GLY A 251 6.68 -9.20 22.16
C GLY A 251 5.69 -8.59 23.14
N ASP A 252 5.98 -7.37 23.57
CA ASP A 252 5.14 -6.64 24.52
C ASP A 252 4.08 -5.78 23.79
N PRO A 253 2.77 -6.07 23.94
CA PRO A 253 1.71 -5.26 23.34
C PRO A 253 1.66 -3.83 23.90
N GLU A 254 2.02 -3.59 25.16
CA GLU A 254 2.00 -2.25 25.75
C GLU A 254 3.10 -1.38 25.14
N ALA A 255 4.29 -1.94 24.96
CA ALA A 255 5.39 -1.25 24.28
C ALA A 255 5.02 -0.93 22.82
N LEU A 256 4.41 -1.87 22.09
CA LEU A 256 3.91 -1.62 20.73
C LEU A 256 2.90 -0.46 20.69
N LEU A 257 1.92 -0.45 21.61
CA LEU A 257 0.93 0.62 21.72
C LEU A 257 1.57 1.97 22.05
N ALA A 258 2.62 2.01 22.86
CA ALA A 258 3.36 3.24 23.15
C ALA A 258 4.05 3.81 21.90
N HIS A 259 4.66 2.96 21.08
CA HIS A 259 5.28 3.35 19.80
C HIS A 259 4.24 3.89 18.81
N GLU A 260 3.06 3.25 18.73
CA GLU A 260 1.96 3.74 17.92
C GLU A 260 1.39 5.06 18.44
N ALA A 261 1.19 5.17 19.76
CA ALA A 261 0.62 6.34 20.40
C ALA A 261 1.44 7.60 20.13
N LEU A 262 2.77 7.50 20.11
CA LEU A 262 3.65 8.60 19.71
C LEU A 262 3.30 9.14 18.32
N LEU A 263 3.17 8.27 17.32
CA LEU A 263 2.86 8.69 15.95
C LEU A 263 1.45 9.24 15.84
N ARG A 264 0.49 8.61 16.53
CA ARG A 264 -0.91 9.01 16.53
C ARG A 264 -1.14 10.37 17.20
N ALA A 265 -0.48 10.62 18.32
CA ALA A 265 -0.55 11.90 19.02
C ALA A 265 0.07 13.05 18.21
N ASN A 266 0.93 12.73 17.24
CA ASN A 266 1.62 13.67 16.36
C ASN A 266 1.27 13.44 14.89
N ALA A 267 0.04 13.02 14.57
CA ALA A 267 -0.35 12.66 13.20
C ALA A 267 -0.29 13.83 12.19
N ASP A 268 -0.21 15.07 12.66
CA ASP A 268 0.05 16.29 11.88
C ASP A 268 1.55 16.50 11.57
N HIS A 269 2.46 15.88 12.34
CA HIS A 269 3.88 15.85 12.05
C HIS A 269 4.15 15.07 10.76
N TRP A 270 4.92 15.65 9.83
CA TRP A 270 5.11 15.10 8.48
C TRP A 270 5.60 13.65 8.48
N LEU A 271 6.55 13.31 9.35
CA LEU A 271 7.14 11.98 9.41
C LEU A 271 6.18 10.96 10.03
N ALA A 272 5.45 11.35 11.09
CA ALA A 272 4.48 10.47 11.72
C ALA A 272 3.34 10.13 10.74
N ASN A 273 2.84 11.14 10.03
CA ASN A 273 1.87 10.96 8.96
C ASN A 273 2.39 9.98 7.89
N GLU A 274 3.60 10.19 7.36
CA GLU A 274 4.17 9.30 6.33
C GLU A 274 4.33 7.85 6.81
N VAL A 275 4.72 7.63 8.07
CA VAL A 275 4.84 6.28 8.64
C VAL A 275 3.48 5.62 8.80
N LEU A 276 2.47 6.33 9.31
CA LEU A 276 1.10 5.82 9.43
C LEU A 276 0.48 5.53 8.05
N LEU A 277 0.73 6.38 7.06
CA LEU A 277 0.31 6.15 5.68
C LEU A 277 1.02 4.96 5.04
N TYR A 278 2.27 4.70 5.43
CA TYR A 278 2.96 3.49 4.99
C TYR A 278 2.31 2.24 5.57
N TRP A 279 2.01 2.22 6.87
CA TRP A 279 1.26 1.14 7.49
C TRP A 279 -0.08 0.87 6.78
N LYS A 280 -0.86 1.92 6.48
CA LYS A 280 -2.08 1.78 5.68
C LYS A 280 -1.82 1.09 4.33
N ARG A 281 -0.76 1.44 3.62
CA ARG A 281 -0.41 0.83 2.31
C ARG A 281 0.01 -0.63 2.47
N VAL A 282 0.79 -0.96 3.50
CA VAL A 282 1.18 -2.35 3.81
C VAL A 282 -0.04 -3.20 4.12
N LEU A 283 -0.95 -2.70 4.96
CA LEU A 283 -2.18 -3.40 5.31
C LEU A 283 -3.09 -3.58 4.07
N LYS A 284 -3.25 -2.54 3.22
CA LYS A 284 -3.96 -2.67 1.93
C LYS A 284 -3.35 -3.75 1.03
N ARG A 285 -2.02 -3.90 1.06
CA ARG A 285 -1.32 -4.97 0.36
C ARG A 285 -1.70 -6.33 0.94
N ILE A 286 -1.80 -6.49 2.26
CA ILE A 286 -2.26 -7.74 2.87
C ILE A 286 -3.64 -8.11 2.30
N ASP A 287 -4.62 -7.21 2.34
CA ASP A 287 -6.00 -7.48 1.88
C ASP A 287 -6.09 -8.02 0.44
N VAL A 288 -5.24 -7.54 -0.47
CA VAL A 288 -5.28 -7.91 -1.90
C VAL A 288 -4.24 -8.97 -2.28
N THR A 289 -3.57 -9.58 -1.29
CA THR A 289 -2.65 -10.69 -1.51
C THR A 289 -3.42 -11.93 -1.93
N SER A 290 -2.99 -12.57 -3.01
CA SER A 290 -3.66 -13.75 -3.58
C SER A 290 -3.13 -15.03 -2.90
N ARG A 291 -3.39 -15.14 -1.60
CA ARG A 291 -3.10 -16.30 -0.74
C ARG A 291 -4.22 -16.43 0.27
N SER A 292 -4.47 -17.65 0.74
CA SER A 292 -5.21 -17.79 1.98
C SER A 292 -4.32 -17.29 3.11
N MET A 293 -4.91 -16.64 4.10
CA MET A 293 -4.18 -16.09 5.24
C MET A 293 -4.86 -16.47 6.54
N ALA A 294 -4.06 -16.83 7.53
CA ALA A 294 -4.52 -17.02 8.90
C ALA A 294 -3.63 -16.24 9.87
N ALA A 295 -4.14 -15.89 11.03
CA ALA A 295 -3.34 -15.35 12.13
C ALA A 295 -3.53 -16.18 13.39
N LEU A 296 -2.44 -16.37 14.14
CA LEU A 296 -2.44 -17.13 15.39
C LEU A 296 -2.05 -16.22 16.55
N VAL A 297 -3.02 -15.90 17.41
CA VAL A 297 -2.83 -15.14 18.65
C VAL A 297 -2.41 -16.13 19.73
N GLU A 298 -1.10 -16.33 19.84
CA GLU A 298 -0.47 -17.25 20.80
C GLU A 298 -0.05 -16.51 22.08
N HIS A 299 0.30 -17.25 23.13
CA HIS A 299 0.90 -16.65 24.33
C HIS A 299 2.19 -15.89 24.00
N GLY A 300 2.34 -14.71 24.59
CA GLY A 300 3.43 -13.77 24.32
C GLY A 300 3.34 -13.05 22.97
N SER A 301 2.22 -13.17 22.25
CA SER A 301 1.95 -12.36 21.06
C SER A 301 1.62 -10.91 21.41
N CYS A 302 1.80 -10.01 20.44
CA CYS A 302 1.56 -8.57 20.58
C CYS A 302 0.64 -8.06 19.47
N PHE A 303 -0.47 -8.75 19.21
CA PHE A 303 -1.51 -8.26 18.31
C PHE A 303 -2.30 -7.11 18.96
N ALA A 304 -1.69 -5.94 18.99
CA ALA A 304 -2.27 -4.71 19.52
C ALA A 304 -2.21 -3.57 18.50
N GLY A 305 -3.19 -2.66 18.55
CA GLY A 305 -3.29 -1.49 17.66
C GLY A 305 -3.11 -1.85 16.19
N VAL A 306 -2.10 -1.27 15.53
CA VAL A 306 -1.79 -1.49 14.12
C VAL A 306 -1.52 -2.94 13.76
N LEU A 307 -0.97 -3.76 14.67
CA LEU A 307 -0.77 -5.18 14.39
C LEU A 307 -2.08 -5.97 14.52
N ALA A 308 -3.03 -5.52 15.34
CA ALA A 308 -4.36 -6.12 15.40
C ALA A 308 -5.11 -5.99 14.06
N GLU A 309 -4.81 -4.99 13.22
CA GLU A 309 -5.36 -4.89 11.86
C GLU A 309 -5.12 -6.15 11.02
N ILE A 310 -4.01 -6.86 11.27
CA ILE A 310 -3.70 -8.11 10.56
C ILE A 310 -4.75 -9.18 10.89
N LEU A 311 -5.22 -9.26 12.13
CA LEU A 311 -6.26 -10.21 12.54
C LEU A 311 -7.58 -9.98 11.77
N PHE A 312 -7.84 -8.73 11.41
CA PHE A 312 -9.04 -8.33 10.68
C PHE A 312 -8.83 -8.36 9.15
N ALA A 313 -7.59 -8.52 8.70
CA ALA A 313 -7.22 -8.60 7.28
C ALA A 313 -7.17 -10.04 6.75
N VAL A 314 -6.86 -11.01 7.62
CA VAL A 314 -6.73 -12.42 7.27
C VAL A 314 -8.10 -13.10 7.12
N ASP A 315 -8.13 -14.26 6.46
CA ASP A 315 -9.38 -15.02 6.29
C ASP A 315 -9.89 -15.57 7.62
N ARG A 316 -8.97 -15.94 8.53
CA ARG A 316 -9.28 -16.49 9.87
C ARG A 316 -8.22 -16.10 10.90
N SER A 317 -8.67 -15.79 12.11
CA SER A 317 -7.81 -15.53 13.26
C SER A 317 -8.17 -16.52 14.37
N TYR A 318 -7.18 -17.26 14.88
CA TYR A 318 -7.36 -18.21 15.98
C TYR A 318 -6.57 -17.75 17.20
N MET A 319 -7.13 -17.94 18.38
CA MET A 319 -6.56 -17.44 19.63
C MET A 319 -6.49 -18.55 20.67
N MET A 320 -5.38 -18.61 21.40
CA MET A 320 -5.20 -19.56 22.51
C MET A 320 -6.06 -19.13 23.71
N GLU A 321 -6.83 -20.08 24.27
CA GLU A 321 -7.78 -19.84 25.36
C GLU A 321 -7.18 -20.12 26.76
N ASP A 322 -6.43 -21.21 26.90
CA ASP A 322 -5.98 -21.71 28.19
C ASP A 322 -4.46 -21.60 28.38
N GLU A 323 -4.04 -21.47 29.64
CA GLU A 323 -2.65 -21.66 30.05
C GLU A 323 -2.16 -23.08 29.70
N PHE A 324 -0.93 -23.17 29.19
CA PHE A 324 -0.28 -24.45 28.94
C PHE A 324 0.77 -24.72 30.02
N GLU A 325 0.79 -25.95 30.55
CA GLU A 325 1.78 -26.35 31.56
C GLU A 325 3.21 -26.11 31.04
N GLY A 326 3.97 -25.28 31.74
CA GLY A 326 5.36 -24.93 31.39
C GLY A 326 5.52 -23.76 30.42
N ASP A 327 4.43 -23.15 29.94
CA ASP A 327 4.48 -21.91 29.16
C ASP A 327 4.45 -20.69 30.09
N ASN A 328 5.59 -19.99 30.22
CA ASN A 328 5.72 -18.82 31.08
C ASN A 328 5.46 -17.49 30.34
N ARG A 329 5.02 -17.54 29.07
CA ARG A 329 4.70 -16.34 28.31
C ARG A 329 3.37 -15.74 28.79
N PRO A 330 3.17 -14.42 28.68
CA PRO A 330 1.88 -13.81 28.98
C PRO A 330 0.74 -14.45 28.17
N MET A 331 -0.43 -14.62 28.78
CA MET A 331 -1.63 -15.12 28.09
C MET A 331 -1.91 -14.36 26.79
N ALA A 332 -2.46 -15.07 25.81
CA ALA A 332 -2.81 -14.52 24.52
C ALA A 332 -3.87 -13.44 24.73
N ALA A 333 -3.65 -12.26 24.14
CA ALA A 333 -4.60 -11.18 24.21
C ALA A 333 -4.56 -10.31 22.95
N ILE A 334 -5.68 -9.63 22.69
CA ILE A 334 -5.81 -8.58 21.69
C ILE A 334 -6.05 -7.26 22.43
N THR A 335 -5.39 -6.19 22.01
CA THR A 335 -5.67 -4.85 22.54
C THR A 335 -5.93 -3.89 21.40
N LEU A 336 -7.16 -3.38 21.32
CA LEU A 336 -7.56 -2.44 20.29
C LEU A 336 -7.03 -1.04 20.61
N SER A 337 -6.74 -0.28 19.56
CA SER A 337 -6.45 1.14 19.64
C SER A 337 -7.30 1.92 18.64
N GLU A 338 -7.22 3.25 18.69
CA GLU A 338 -7.83 4.11 17.68
C GLU A 338 -7.34 3.81 16.25
N ALA A 339 -6.25 3.06 16.06
CA ALA A 339 -5.77 2.68 14.72
C ALA A 339 -6.75 1.75 14.01
N ASN A 340 -7.55 1.00 14.77
CA ASN A 340 -8.46 -0.01 14.24
C ASN A 340 -9.78 0.55 13.67
N PHE A 341 -10.02 1.86 13.85
CA PHE A 341 -11.35 2.45 13.66
C PHE A 341 -11.40 3.68 12.74
N GLY A 342 -10.44 3.83 11.82
CA GLY A 342 -10.53 4.89 10.82
C GLY A 342 -9.28 5.25 10.00
N PRO A 343 -8.06 5.28 10.55
CA PRO A 343 -6.92 5.87 9.83
C PRO A 343 -6.38 4.99 8.71
N MET A 344 -6.71 3.69 8.68
CA MET A 344 -6.10 2.71 7.78
C MET A 344 -7.15 1.91 6.98
N PRO A 345 -8.06 2.58 6.23
CA PRO A 345 -9.10 1.90 5.48
C PRO A 345 -8.51 0.97 4.42
N MET A 346 -9.28 -0.05 4.06
CA MET A 346 -9.03 -0.94 2.93
C MET A 346 -9.25 -0.21 1.59
N ALA A 347 -9.06 -0.91 0.47
CA ALA A 347 -9.26 -0.34 -0.87
C ALA A 347 -10.73 0.03 -1.19
N ASN A 348 -11.69 -0.53 -0.44
CA ASN A 348 -13.13 -0.21 -0.56
C ASN A 348 -13.56 1.05 0.23
N GLY A 349 -12.63 1.67 0.97
CA GLY A 349 -12.92 2.86 1.79
C GLY A 349 -13.44 2.57 3.20
N LEU A 350 -13.66 1.31 3.55
CA LEU A 350 -14.04 0.88 4.91
C LEU A 350 -12.81 0.43 5.70
N THR A 351 -12.87 0.53 7.02
CA THR A 351 -11.96 -0.16 7.94
C THR A 351 -12.17 -1.68 7.85
N ARG A 352 -11.21 -2.45 8.36
CA ARG A 352 -11.34 -3.92 8.41
C ARG A 352 -12.43 -4.35 9.39
N LEU A 353 -12.58 -3.67 10.52
CA LEU A 353 -13.67 -3.93 11.46
C LEU A 353 -15.05 -3.62 10.86
N GLU A 354 -15.21 -2.52 10.11
CA GLU A 354 -16.47 -2.25 9.37
C GLU A 354 -16.75 -3.30 8.30
N THR A 355 -15.71 -3.84 7.64
CA THR A 355 -15.86 -4.93 6.68
C THR A 355 -16.21 -6.25 7.37
N ARG A 356 -15.64 -6.51 8.55
CA ARG A 356 -15.89 -7.70 9.36
C ARG A 356 -17.30 -7.72 9.93
N PHE A 357 -17.79 -6.57 10.41
CA PHE A 357 -19.14 -6.38 10.93
C PHE A 357 -20.05 -5.68 9.91
N LEU A 358 -19.97 -6.09 8.64
CA LEU A 358 -20.70 -5.43 7.56
C LEU A 358 -22.22 -5.52 7.79
N GLY A 359 -22.86 -4.35 7.91
CA GLY A 359 -24.29 -4.25 8.23
C GLY A 359 -24.62 -4.26 9.72
N GLU A 360 -23.61 -4.33 10.61
CA GLU A 360 -23.75 -4.33 12.06
C GLU A 360 -22.87 -3.23 12.70
N PRO A 361 -23.11 -1.93 12.40
CA PRO A 361 -22.28 -0.83 12.88
C PRO A 361 -22.19 -0.75 14.42
N ASP A 362 -23.24 -1.17 15.14
CA ASP A 362 -23.25 -1.19 16.60
C ASP A 362 -22.15 -2.10 17.17
N LYS A 363 -21.75 -3.18 16.46
CA LYS A 363 -20.63 -4.04 16.86
C LYS A 363 -19.28 -3.34 16.70
N VAL A 364 -19.14 -2.47 15.70
CA VAL A 364 -17.93 -1.65 15.53
C VAL A 364 -17.80 -0.67 16.69
N GLU A 365 -18.89 0.00 17.08
CA GLU A 365 -18.89 0.93 18.21
C GLU A 365 -18.71 0.22 19.55
N ALA A 366 -19.33 -0.95 19.75
CA ALA A 366 -19.08 -1.77 20.94
C ALA A 366 -17.60 -2.21 21.05
N ALA A 367 -16.96 -2.58 19.94
CA ALA A 367 -15.52 -2.86 19.93
C ALA A 367 -14.68 -1.60 20.23
N ARG A 368 -15.12 -0.42 19.76
CA ARG A 368 -14.45 0.87 20.04
C ARG A 368 -14.48 1.22 21.52
N GLU A 369 -15.58 0.93 22.22
CA GLU A 369 -15.68 1.16 23.68
C GLU A 369 -14.66 0.36 24.48
N ARG A 370 -14.11 -0.72 23.91
CA ARG A 370 -13.10 -1.60 24.52
C ARG A 370 -11.65 -1.25 24.16
N ILE A 371 -11.40 -0.08 23.56
CA ILE A 371 -10.04 0.39 23.26
C ILE A 371 -9.19 0.39 24.54
N GLY A 372 -7.98 -0.18 24.46
CA GLY A 372 -7.04 -0.28 25.57
C GLY A 372 -7.30 -1.45 26.53
N GLU A 373 -8.44 -2.15 26.41
CA GLU A 373 -8.67 -3.38 27.18
C GLU A 373 -7.80 -4.53 26.64
N ARG A 374 -7.30 -5.36 27.55
CA ARG A 374 -6.62 -6.61 27.20
C ARG A 374 -7.66 -7.71 27.11
N LEU A 375 -8.06 -8.03 25.88
CA LEU A 375 -9.12 -9.00 25.59
C LEU A 375 -8.51 -10.39 25.48
N GLU A 376 -8.80 -11.27 26.43
CA GLU A 376 -8.43 -12.69 26.35
C GLU A 376 -9.41 -13.46 25.44
N ALA A 377 -9.17 -14.75 25.19
CA ALA A 377 -9.83 -15.48 24.12
C ALA A 377 -11.37 -15.45 24.18
N ALA A 378 -11.94 -15.71 25.36
CA ALA A 378 -13.40 -15.70 25.53
C ALA A 378 -14.02 -14.32 25.22
N GLU A 379 -13.35 -13.25 25.67
CA GLU A 379 -13.82 -11.88 25.46
C GLU A 379 -13.64 -11.42 24.01
N ALA A 380 -12.56 -11.86 23.36
CA ALA A 380 -12.29 -11.60 21.96
C ALA A 380 -13.28 -12.35 21.05
N ASP A 381 -13.64 -13.59 21.38
CA ASP A 381 -14.64 -14.38 20.67
C ASP A 381 -16.06 -13.80 20.85
N GLU A 382 -16.43 -13.43 22.08
CA GLU A 382 -17.71 -12.77 22.36
C GLU A 382 -17.85 -11.44 21.61
N ALA A 383 -16.76 -10.66 21.54
CA ALA A 383 -16.70 -9.43 20.75
C ALA A 383 -16.63 -9.69 19.24
N GLY A 384 -16.50 -10.94 18.81
CA GLY A 384 -16.41 -11.35 17.41
C GLY A 384 -15.12 -10.87 16.74
N LEU A 385 -14.01 -10.68 17.47
CA LEU A 385 -12.72 -10.22 16.96
C LEU A 385 -11.84 -11.37 16.43
N VAL A 386 -12.16 -12.61 16.82
CA VAL A 386 -11.49 -13.84 16.38
C VAL A 386 -12.48 -14.84 15.76
N THR A 387 -12.01 -15.98 15.25
CA THR A 387 -12.80 -16.98 14.48
C THR A 387 -13.01 -18.28 15.23
#